data_AF-A0A6A7ANG3-F1
#
_entry.id   AF-A0A6A7ANG3-F1
#
_cell.length_a   1.000
_cell.length_b   1.000
_cell.length_c   1.000
_cell.angle_alpha   90.00
_cell.angle_beta   90.00
_cell.angle_gamma   90.00
#
_symmetry.space_group_name_H-M   'P 1'
#
loop_
_entity.id
_entity.type
_entity.pdbx_description
1 polymer ?
#
loop_
_entity_poly.entity_id
_entity_poly.type
_entity_poly.pdbx_seq_one_letter_code
_entity_poly.pdbx_strand_id
1 'polypeptide(L)'
;MAAWEASFKEKTILKAFKATGLSPLEPEVILKRFNTQPIQDSSSDSDSSDLSASNWRKTEGLLRQVVKARGDPRAQKLSQAFHSISVQKTLLEQEARGLKEVLINERQRRKRGKALPLEAPEEYQGGAVFWSPRKVKEARDRLQHQEAEEKQQQLQKAEAARLREVRRQAKVQAKQVRREARAEARIVREKEKAEKAAEQASRAAACRTQQRLQNALKAT
;
A
#
# COMPACT_ATOMS: atom_id res chain seq x y z
N MET A 1 -7.12 -23.61 56.40
CA MET A 1 -8.43 -22.97 56.16
C MET A 1 -8.45 -22.48 54.74
N ALA A 2 -9.49 -22.84 53.98
CA ALA A 2 -9.56 -22.50 52.57
C ALA A 2 -9.98 -21.03 52.39
N ALA A 3 -9.46 -20.33 51.38
CA ALA A 3 -9.70 -18.90 51.18
C ALA A 3 -11.19 -18.54 51.03
N TRP A 4 -12.03 -19.48 50.59
CA TRP A 4 -13.47 -19.27 50.43
C TRP A 4 -14.24 -19.28 51.77
N GLU A 5 -13.81 -20.08 52.75
CA GLU A 5 -14.39 -20.06 54.11
C GLU A 5 -14.15 -18.71 54.80
N ALA A 6 -13.07 -18.02 54.44
CA ALA A 6 -12.78 -16.69 54.95
C ALA A 6 -13.61 -15.58 54.29
N SER A 7 -14.00 -15.74 53.02
CA SER A 7 -14.71 -14.72 52.23
C SER A 7 -16.23 -14.81 52.31
N PHE A 8 -16.81 -16.02 52.41
CA PHE A 8 -18.26 -16.25 52.52
C PHE A 8 -18.80 -16.06 53.96
N LYS A 9 -18.49 -14.89 54.55
CA LYS A 9 -19.06 -14.45 55.82
C LYS A 9 -20.19 -13.48 55.54
N GLU A 10 -21.29 -13.61 56.27
CA GLU A 10 -22.48 -12.74 56.15
C GLU A 10 -22.11 -11.24 56.12
N LYS A 11 -21.21 -10.81 57.01
CA LYS A 11 -20.72 -9.42 57.08
C LYS A 11 -20.03 -8.95 55.79
N THR A 12 -19.29 -9.82 55.12
CA THR A 12 -18.59 -9.51 53.87
C THR A 12 -19.57 -9.43 52.72
N ILE A 13 -20.55 -10.34 52.69
CA ILE A 13 -21.62 -10.37 51.70
C ILE A 13 -22.46 -9.08 51.78
N LEU A 14 -22.92 -8.70 52.99
CA LEU A 14 -23.69 -7.47 53.19
C LEU A 14 -22.90 -6.20 52.80
N LYS A 15 -21.58 -6.16 53.11
CA LYS A 15 -20.71 -5.06 52.65
C LYS A 15 -20.59 -5.01 51.13
N ALA A 16 -20.55 -6.16 50.44
CA ALA A 16 -20.48 -6.20 48.99
C ALA A 16 -21.76 -5.63 48.34
N PHE A 17 -22.94 -6.00 48.85
CA PHE A 17 -24.22 -5.45 48.39
C PHE A 17 -24.38 -3.94 48.69
N LYS A 18 -23.89 -3.49 49.85
CA LYS A 18 -23.85 -2.06 50.17
C LYS A 18 -22.90 -1.29 49.26
N ALA A 19 -21.74 -1.87 48.93
CA ALA A 19 -20.74 -1.24 48.08
C ALA A 19 -21.23 -1.07 46.62
N THR A 20 -22.13 -1.93 46.16
CA THR A 20 -22.79 -1.81 44.85
C THR A 20 -24.04 -0.94 44.89
N GLY A 21 -24.50 -0.49 46.07
CA GLY A 21 -25.74 0.28 46.20
C GLY A 21 -27.00 -0.51 45.78
N LEU A 22 -26.91 -1.84 45.71
CA LEU A 22 -28.05 -2.71 45.35
C LEU A 22 -28.95 -2.96 46.56
N SER A 23 -28.36 -3.11 47.74
CA SER A 23 -29.10 -3.32 49.00
C SER A 23 -28.34 -2.71 50.18
N PRO A 24 -28.87 -1.66 50.84
CA PRO A 24 -30.04 -0.86 50.45
C PRO A 24 -29.89 -0.21 49.06
N LEU A 25 -31.00 0.10 48.38
CA LEU A 25 -30.99 0.68 47.04
C LEU A 25 -30.48 2.14 47.07
N GLU A 26 -29.19 2.32 46.85
CA GLU A 26 -28.47 3.59 46.89
C GLU A 26 -27.60 3.78 45.63
N PRO A 27 -28.20 4.19 44.49
CA PRO A 27 -27.49 4.29 43.21
C PRO A 27 -26.39 5.36 43.20
N GLU A 28 -26.45 6.35 44.11
CA GLU A 28 -25.44 7.40 44.21
C GLU A 28 -24.03 6.86 44.54
N VAL A 29 -23.93 5.72 45.22
CA VAL A 29 -22.64 5.10 45.57
C VAL A 29 -21.83 4.75 44.32
N ILE A 30 -22.51 4.38 43.24
CA ILE A 30 -21.89 4.11 41.95
C ILE A 30 -21.66 5.42 41.20
N LEU A 31 -22.66 6.32 41.16
CA LEU A 31 -22.56 7.57 40.41
C LEU A 31 -21.42 8.48 40.91
N LYS A 32 -21.14 8.49 42.22
CA LYS A 32 -20.02 9.26 42.81
C LYS A 32 -18.65 8.79 42.32
N ARG A 33 -18.50 7.53 41.91
CA ARG A 33 -17.24 6.98 41.35
C ARG A 33 -16.94 7.50 39.95
N PHE A 34 -17.98 7.91 39.21
CA PHE A 34 -17.85 8.45 37.86
C PHE A 34 -17.85 9.99 37.85
N ASN A 35 -18.27 10.62 38.94
CA ASN A 35 -18.30 12.07 39.13
C ASN A 35 -17.03 12.64 39.80
N THR A 36 -16.05 11.81 40.16
CA THR A 36 -14.70 12.32 40.45
C THR A 36 -14.20 13.00 39.19
N GLN A 37 -14.12 14.33 39.24
CA GLN A 37 -13.50 15.12 38.19
C GLN A 37 -12.15 14.52 37.84
N PRO A 38 -11.70 14.60 36.57
CA PRO A 38 -10.37 14.18 36.23
C PRO A 38 -9.44 14.93 37.15
N ILE A 39 -8.66 14.18 37.94
CA ILE A 39 -7.44 14.68 38.53
C ILE A 39 -6.75 15.42 37.38
N GLN A 40 -6.45 16.70 37.59
CA GLN A 40 -5.59 17.47 36.70
C GLN A 40 -4.26 16.72 36.67
N ASP A 41 -4.15 15.75 35.77
CA ASP A 41 -2.91 15.11 35.45
C ASP A 41 -2.01 16.24 34.97
N SER A 42 -0.99 16.49 35.78
CA SER A 42 0.13 17.35 35.52
C SER A 42 0.46 17.38 34.04
N SER A 43 0.47 18.60 33.50
CA SER A 43 1.09 19.01 32.24
C SER A 43 2.40 18.25 31.98
N SER A 44 2.31 17.08 31.36
CA SER A 44 3.42 16.46 30.66
C SER A 44 3.14 16.67 29.19
N ASP A 45 3.75 17.72 28.65
CA ASP A 45 3.88 17.99 27.22
C ASP A 45 4.71 16.87 26.56
N SER A 46 4.18 15.65 26.58
CA SER A 46 4.70 14.54 25.77
C SER A 46 3.95 14.58 24.44
N ASP A 47 4.25 15.62 23.67
CA ASP A 47 3.70 15.97 22.37
C ASP A 47 4.20 15.03 21.23
N SER A 48 4.46 13.76 21.56
CA SER A 48 4.99 12.76 20.62
C SER A 48 4.23 11.44 20.62
N SER A 49 2.97 11.40 21.10
CA SER A 49 2.12 10.26 20.80
C SER A 49 1.55 10.46 19.39
N ASP A 50 2.21 9.85 18.41
CA ASP A 50 1.83 9.83 16.99
C ASP A 50 0.31 9.83 16.85
N LEU A 51 -0.24 10.84 16.17
CA LEU A 51 -1.65 10.91 15.80
C LEU A 51 -1.99 9.77 14.84
N SER A 52 -2.11 8.57 15.39
CA SER A 52 -2.47 7.40 14.62
C SER A 52 -3.88 7.62 14.11
N ALA A 53 -4.02 7.69 12.79
CA ALA A 53 -5.28 7.92 12.09
C ALA A 53 -6.40 6.91 12.46
N SER A 54 -6.08 5.81 13.16
CA SER A 54 -7.06 4.87 13.69
C SER A 54 -7.82 5.40 14.92
N ASN A 55 -7.27 6.36 15.67
CA ASN A 55 -7.88 6.89 16.89
C ASN A 55 -8.66 8.18 16.64
N TRP A 56 -9.77 8.08 15.91
CA TRP A 56 -10.59 9.25 15.53
C TRP A 56 -11.06 10.10 16.72
N ARG A 57 -11.24 9.48 17.91
CA ARG A 57 -11.61 10.19 19.15
C ARG A 57 -10.53 11.19 19.60
N LYS A 58 -9.25 10.86 19.41
CA LYS A 58 -8.13 11.77 19.74
C LYS A 58 -8.08 12.94 18.76
N THR A 59 -8.24 12.68 17.47
CA THR A 59 -8.28 13.72 16.44
C THR A 59 -9.51 14.62 16.58
N GLU A 60 -10.65 14.05 17.00
CA GLU A 60 -11.85 14.83 17.31
C GLU A 60 -11.66 15.71 18.54
N GLY A 61 -11.02 15.19 19.60
CA GLY A 61 -10.64 15.98 20.77
C GLY A 61 -9.80 17.21 20.40
N LEU A 62 -8.78 17.02 19.56
CA LEU A 62 -7.96 18.11 19.02
C LEU A 62 -8.76 19.06 18.13
N LEU A 63 -9.61 18.54 17.25
CA LEU A 63 -10.48 19.37 16.41
C LEU A 63 -11.40 20.26 17.26
N ARG A 64 -11.91 19.74 18.39
CA ARG A 64 -12.72 20.49 19.35
C ARG A 64 -11.92 21.52 20.15
N GLN A 65 -10.63 21.28 20.39
CA GLN A 65 -9.73 22.27 21.01
C GLN A 65 -9.39 23.41 20.04
N VAL A 66 -9.12 23.10 18.77
CA VAL A 66 -8.80 24.07 17.73
C VAL A 66 -10.04 24.87 17.32
N VAL A 67 -11.18 24.21 17.16
CA VAL A 67 -12.45 24.84 16.77
C VAL A 67 -13.22 25.28 18.02
N LYS A 68 -12.99 26.53 18.43
CA LYS A 68 -13.67 27.16 19.57
C LYS A 68 -15.20 27.21 19.43
N ALA A 69 -15.72 27.24 18.20
CA ALA A 69 -17.15 27.25 17.91
C ALA A 69 -17.71 25.81 17.87
N ARG A 70 -18.36 25.38 18.95
CA ARG A 70 -18.90 24.01 19.14
C ARG A 70 -19.92 23.56 18.07
N GLY A 71 -20.37 24.47 17.21
CA GLY A 71 -21.38 24.24 16.18
C GLY A 71 -21.00 24.67 14.77
N ASP A 72 -19.72 24.88 14.45
CA ASP A 72 -19.31 25.21 13.07
C ASP A 72 -19.64 24.04 12.12
N PRO A 73 -20.50 24.23 11.10
CA PRO A 73 -20.87 23.19 10.15
C PRO A 73 -19.66 22.60 9.41
N ARG A 74 -18.60 23.39 9.18
CA ARG A 74 -17.39 22.93 8.50
C ARG A 74 -16.58 21.96 9.37
N ALA A 75 -16.47 22.26 10.66
CA ALA A 75 -15.81 21.39 11.62
C ALA A 75 -16.57 20.06 11.81
N GLN A 76 -17.91 20.10 11.81
CA GLN A 76 -18.73 18.89 11.86
C GLN A 76 -18.52 18.01 10.63
N LYS A 77 -18.48 18.59 9.42
CA LYS A 77 -18.16 17.84 8.19
C LYS A 77 -16.78 17.18 8.24
N LEU A 78 -15.78 17.90 8.77
CA LEU A 78 -14.44 17.33 8.95
C LEU A 78 -14.44 16.18 9.96
N SER A 79 -15.11 16.35 11.11
CA SER A 79 -15.25 15.29 12.12
C SER A 79 -15.90 14.02 11.55
N GLN A 80 -16.98 14.19 10.78
CA GLN A 80 -17.66 13.08 10.09
C GLN A 80 -16.73 12.39 9.08
N ALA A 81 -15.98 13.17 8.28
CA ALA A 81 -15.01 12.61 7.33
C ALA A 81 -13.88 11.83 8.02
N PHE A 82 -13.33 12.34 9.12
CA PHE A 82 -12.34 11.62 9.91
C PHE A 82 -12.90 10.33 10.50
N HIS A 83 -14.13 10.36 11.01
CA HIS A 83 -14.79 9.16 11.49
C HIS A 83 -14.98 8.13 10.37
N SER A 84 -15.50 8.53 9.21
CA SER A 84 -15.69 7.61 8.09
C SER A 84 -14.38 7.00 7.60
N ILE A 85 -13.31 7.80 7.50
CA ILE A 85 -11.99 7.31 7.07
C ILE A 85 -11.42 6.35 8.11
N SER A 86 -11.56 6.64 9.39
CA SER A 86 -11.10 5.77 10.47
C SER A 86 -11.80 4.41 10.43
N VAL A 87 -13.13 4.40 10.29
CA VAL A 87 -13.90 3.16 10.15
C VAL A 87 -13.47 2.39 8.90
N GLN A 88 -13.38 3.05 7.74
CA GLN A 88 -12.91 2.41 6.50
C GLN A 88 -11.51 1.80 6.66
N LYS A 89 -10.58 2.52 7.29
CA LYS A 89 -9.23 1.99 7.56
C LYS A 89 -9.29 0.73 8.41
N THR A 90 -10.07 0.72 9.49
CA THR A 90 -10.20 -0.46 10.34
C THR A 90 -10.81 -1.65 9.60
N LEU A 91 -11.84 -1.41 8.78
CA LEU A 91 -12.45 -2.46 7.96
C LEU A 91 -11.45 -3.05 6.96
N LEU A 92 -10.71 -2.21 6.24
CA LEU A 92 -9.67 -2.63 5.30
C LEU A 92 -8.55 -3.40 6.01
N GLU A 93 -8.16 -3.00 7.22
CA GLU A 93 -7.16 -3.72 8.02
C GLU A 93 -7.64 -5.13 8.40
N GLN A 94 -8.91 -5.28 8.79
CA GLN A 94 -9.49 -6.59 9.10
C GLN A 94 -9.67 -7.44 7.85
N GLU A 95 -10.10 -6.87 6.73
CA GLU A 95 -10.17 -7.56 5.44
C GLU A 95 -8.80 -8.06 5.01
N ALA A 96 -7.78 -7.19 5.05
CA ALA A 96 -6.40 -7.58 4.73
C ALA A 96 -5.88 -8.68 5.66
N ARG A 97 -6.25 -8.65 6.94
CA ARG A 97 -5.93 -9.72 7.90
C ARG A 97 -6.64 -11.03 7.53
N GLY A 98 -7.94 -10.99 7.27
CA GLY A 98 -8.72 -12.16 6.87
C GLY A 98 -8.22 -12.78 5.56
N LEU A 99 -7.88 -11.96 4.56
CA LEU A 99 -7.29 -12.43 3.31
C LEU A 99 -5.94 -13.13 3.54
N LYS A 100 -5.08 -12.58 4.41
CA LYS A 100 -3.81 -13.23 4.80
C LYS A 100 -4.05 -14.57 5.48
N GLU A 101 -4.99 -14.64 6.41
CA GLU A 101 -5.35 -15.88 7.11
C GLU A 101 -5.90 -16.94 6.16
N VAL A 102 -6.80 -16.55 5.26
CA VAL A 102 -7.34 -17.44 4.21
C VAL A 102 -6.22 -17.98 3.33
N LEU A 103 -5.28 -17.13 2.90
CA LEU A 103 -4.14 -17.56 2.09
C LEU A 103 -3.24 -18.55 2.85
N ILE A 104 -2.96 -18.29 4.13
CA ILE A 104 -2.18 -19.19 4.99
C ILE A 104 -2.90 -20.54 5.14
N ASN A 105 -4.20 -20.52 5.44
CA ASN A 105 -5.01 -21.72 5.63
C ASN A 105 -5.11 -22.54 4.34
N GLU A 106 -5.31 -21.88 3.20
CA GLU A 106 -5.31 -22.52 1.89
C GLU A 106 -3.96 -23.17 1.58
N ARG A 107 -2.86 -22.46 1.84
CA ARG A 107 -1.51 -23.00 1.65
C ARG A 107 -1.26 -24.21 2.56
N GLN A 108 -1.72 -24.16 3.81
CA GLN A 108 -1.63 -25.29 4.74
C GLN A 108 -2.47 -26.47 4.26
N ARG A 109 -3.70 -26.23 3.78
CA ARG A 109 -4.56 -27.27 3.20
C ARG A 109 -3.90 -27.92 1.99
N ARG A 110 -3.34 -27.13 1.08
CA ARG A 110 -2.59 -27.64 -0.09
C ARG A 110 -1.37 -28.45 0.32
N LYS A 111 -0.64 -28.05 1.37
CA LYS A 111 0.48 -28.82 1.91
C LYS A 111 0.05 -30.17 2.50
N ARG A 112 -1.08 -30.23 3.22
CA ARG A 112 -1.61 -31.48 3.81
C ARG A 112 -2.03 -32.51 2.76
N GLY A 113 -2.49 -32.07 1.58
CA GLY A 113 -2.92 -32.95 0.49
C GLY A 113 -1.78 -33.52 -0.36
N LYS A 114 -0.53 -33.08 -0.19
CA LYS A 114 0.62 -33.61 -0.94
C LYS A 114 1.13 -34.86 -0.25
N ALA A 115 0.97 -36.01 -0.92
CA ALA A 115 1.60 -37.25 -0.49
C ALA A 115 3.13 -37.09 -0.54
N LEU A 116 3.81 -37.68 0.45
CA LEU A 116 5.27 -37.70 0.45
C LEU A 116 5.76 -38.66 -0.64
N PRO A 117 6.63 -38.23 -1.57
CA PRO A 117 7.12 -39.08 -2.64
C PRO A 117 8.13 -40.08 -2.08
N LEU A 118 7.62 -41.21 -1.60
CA LEU A 118 8.42 -42.34 -1.14
C LEU A 118 8.70 -43.25 -2.34
N GLU A 119 9.98 -43.48 -2.64
CA GLU A 119 10.39 -44.40 -3.71
C GLU A 119 10.22 -45.85 -3.25
N ALA A 120 9.39 -46.63 -3.96
CA ALA A 120 9.21 -48.05 -3.68
C ALA A 120 10.54 -48.82 -3.76
N PRO A 121 10.73 -49.90 -2.98
CA PRO A 121 11.86 -50.80 -3.15
C PRO A 121 11.83 -51.45 -4.54
N GLU A 122 13.00 -51.79 -5.09
CA GLU A 122 13.14 -52.40 -6.42
C GLU A 122 12.40 -53.75 -6.54
N GLU A 123 12.33 -54.52 -5.44
CA GLU A 123 11.57 -55.77 -5.35
C GLU A 123 10.28 -55.56 -4.53
N TYR A 124 9.24 -55.03 -5.17
CA TYR A 124 7.93 -54.85 -4.52
C TYR A 124 7.08 -56.12 -4.62
N GLN A 125 6.97 -56.86 -3.51
CA GLN A 125 6.21 -58.13 -3.44
C GLN A 125 4.71 -57.95 -3.08
N GLY A 126 4.14 -56.75 -3.27
CA GLY A 126 2.70 -56.51 -3.09
C GLY A 126 2.19 -56.39 -1.64
N GLY A 127 3.10 -56.29 -0.66
CA GLY A 127 2.77 -56.12 0.76
C GLY A 127 2.72 -54.66 1.23
N ALA A 128 2.33 -54.46 2.50
CA ALA A 128 2.47 -53.17 3.18
C ALA A 128 3.97 -52.83 3.36
N VAL A 129 4.37 -51.63 2.94
CA VAL A 129 5.76 -51.17 3.04
C VAL A 129 5.96 -50.36 4.31
N PHE A 130 6.86 -50.81 5.18
CA PHE A 130 7.27 -50.05 6.35
C PHE A 130 8.42 -49.10 6.00
N TRP A 131 8.21 -47.80 6.19
CA TRP A 131 9.22 -46.78 5.92
C TRP A 131 9.99 -46.42 7.18
N SER A 132 11.32 -46.54 7.13
CA SER A 132 12.17 -46.07 8.22
C SER A 132 12.14 -44.54 8.33
N PRO A 133 12.34 -43.96 9.53
CA PRO A 133 12.38 -42.51 9.70
C PRO A 133 13.41 -41.81 8.81
N ARG A 134 14.51 -42.49 8.48
CA ARG A 134 15.54 -41.99 7.54
C ARG A 134 14.98 -41.81 6.12
N LYS A 135 14.25 -42.80 5.60
CA LYS A 135 13.62 -42.74 4.27
C LYS A 135 12.56 -41.64 4.18
N VAL A 136 11.78 -41.45 5.25
CA VAL A 136 10.81 -40.35 5.35
C VAL A 136 11.51 -38.99 5.31
N LYS A 137 12.67 -38.86 5.97
CA LYS A 137 13.45 -37.61 5.94
C LYS A 137 14.00 -37.34 4.54
N GLU A 138 14.62 -38.33 3.89
CA GLU A 138 15.13 -38.22 2.52
C GLU A 138 14.03 -37.74 1.53
N ALA A 139 12.84 -38.32 1.62
CA ALA A 139 11.71 -37.92 0.77
C ALA A 139 11.22 -36.49 1.04
N ARG A 140 11.27 -36.02 2.29
CA ARG A 140 10.97 -34.62 2.64
C ARG A 140 12.02 -33.67 2.09
N ASP A 141 13.30 -34.02 2.21
CA ASP A 141 14.41 -33.18 1.74
C ASP A 141 14.33 -33.04 0.21
N ARG A 142 14.09 -34.13 -0.53
CA ARG A 142 13.87 -34.08 -1.99
C ARG A 142 12.71 -33.18 -2.39
N LEU A 143 11.57 -33.28 -1.70
CA LEU A 143 10.41 -32.43 -1.96
C LEU A 143 10.73 -30.95 -1.69
N GLN A 144 11.47 -30.65 -0.62
CA GLN A 144 11.91 -29.28 -0.34
C GLN A 144 12.84 -28.73 -1.42
N HIS A 145 13.77 -29.55 -1.92
CA HIS A 145 14.64 -29.20 -3.03
C HIS A 145 13.84 -28.90 -4.31
N GLN A 146 12.93 -29.79 -4.71
CA GLN A 146 12.05 -29.58 -5.86
C GLN A 146 11.22 -28.29 -5.73
N GLU A 147 10.60 -28.07 -4.56
CA GLU A 147 9.83 -26.83 -4.32
C GLU A 147 10.71 -25.57 -4.33
N ALA A 148 11.99 -25.67 -3.96
CA ALA A 148 12.93 -24.55 -4.02
C ALA A 148 13.33 -24.25 -5.47
N GLU A 149 13.64 -25.28 -6.25
CA GLU A 149 13.97 -25.17 -7.68
C GLU A 149 12.80 -24.58 -8.47
N GLU A 150 11.58 -25.08 -8.26
CA GLU A 150 10.37 -24.54 -8.90
C GLU A 150 10.18 -23.05 -8.59
N LYS A 151 10.39 -22.63 -7.33
CA LYS A 151 10.30 -21.22 -6.94
C LYS A 151 11.37 -20.38 -7.63
N GLN A 152 12.62 -20.87 -7.68
CA GLN A 152 13.70 -20.18 -8.38
C GLN A 152 13.37 -20.02 -9.88
N GLN A 153 12.85 -21.07 -10.53
CA GLN A 153 12.43 -20.99 -11.92
C GLN A 153 11.28 -19.98 -12.12
N GLN A 154 10.31 -19.91 -11.20
CA GLN A 154 9.24 -18.91 -11.26
C GLN A 154 9.78 -17.49 -11.12
N LEU A 155 10.71 -17.25 -10.19
CA LEU A 155 11.36 -15.95 -10.02
C LEU A 155 12.13 -15.54 -11.28
N GLN A 156 12.93 -16.45 -11.85
CA GLN A 156 13.64 -16.21 -13.11
C GLN A 156 12.69 -15.88 -14.26
N LYS A 157 11.57 -16.59 -14.37
CA LYS A 157 10.53 -16.31 -15.39
C LYS A 157 9.91 -14.92 -15.18
N ALA A 158 9.63 -14.52 -13.94
CA ALA A 158 9.08 -13.21 -13.61
C ALA A 158 10.08 -12.08 -13.92
N GLU A 159 11.36 -12.25 -13.57
CA GLU A 159 12.43 -11.32 -13.90
C GLU A 159 12.63 -11.20 -15.42
N ALA A 160 12.63 -12.32 -16.13
CA ALA A 160 12.70 -12.33 -17.59
C ALA A 160 11.50 -11.61 -18.22
N ALA A 161 10.29 -11.76 -17.66
CA ALA A 161 9.11 -11.02 -18.11
C ALA A 161 9.27 -9.51 -17.91
N ARG A 162 9.73 -9.08 -16.72
CA ARG A 162 10.01 -7.66 -16.42
C ARG A 162 11.04 -7.06 -17.39
N LEU A 163 12.15 -7.77 -17.63
CA LEU A 163 13.18 -7.32 -18.58
C LEU A 163 12.64 -7.20 -20.00
N ARG A 164 11.74 -8.10 -20.42
CA ARG A 164 11.07 -8.01 -21.73
C ARG A 164 10.19 -6.77 -21.83
N GLU A 165 9.47 -6.41 -20.78
CA GLU A 165 8.65 -5.19 -20.73
C GLU A 165 9.50 -3.93 -20.84
N VAL A 166 10.57 -3.84 -20.05
CA VAL A 166 11.52 -2.71 -20.11
C VAL A 166 12.12 -2.59 -21.52
N ARG A 167 12.54 -3.71 -22.13
CA ARG A 167 13.07 -3.72 -23.50
C ARG A 167 12.01 -3.28 -24.53
N ARG A 168 10.75 -3.62 -24.33
CA ARG A 168 9.64 -3.16 -25.19
C ARG A 168 9.47 -1.64 -25.08
N GLN A 169 9.45 -1.11 -23.85
CA GLN A 169 9.33 0.33 -23.62
C GLN A 169 10.51 1.11 -24.22
N ALA A 170 11.74 0.65 -24.00
CA ALA A 170 12.94 1.26 -24.59
C ALA A 170 12.91 1.26 -26.13
N LYS A 171 12.42 0.18 -26.76
CA LYS A 171 12.23 0.12 -28.21
C LYS A 171 11.19 1.13 -28.71
N VAL A 172 10.10 1.32 -27.97
CA VAL A 172 9.07 2.31 -28.31
C VAL A 172 9.65 3.72 -28.22
N GLN A 173 10.36 4.05 -27.14
CA GLN A 173 11.01 5.34 -26.94
C GLN A 173 12.07 5.61 -28.03
N ALA A 174 12.95 4.65 -28.32
CA ALA A 174 13.95 4.80 -29.38
C ALA A 174 13.31 5.04 -30.76
N LYS A 175 12.15 4.42 -31.03
CA LYS A 175 11.39 4.66 -32.26
C LYS A 175 10.78 6.06 -32.30
N GLN A 176 10.32 6.60 -31.17
CA GLN A 176 9.82 7.97 -31.05
C GLN A 176 10.93 8.99 -31.29
N VAL A 177 12.05 8.87 -30.58
CA VAL A 177 13.23 9.75 -30.76
C VAL A 177 13.71 9.74 -32.22
N ARG A 178 13.75 8.56 -32.87
CA ARG A 178 14.12 8.49 -34.29
C ARG A 178 13.12 9.17 -35.22
N ARG A 179 11.82 9.19 -34.87
CA ARG A 179 10.79 9.91 -35.65
C ARG A 179 10.95 11.42 -35.47
N GLU A 180 11.17 11.87 -34.25
CA GLU A 180 11.41 13.27 -33.91
C GLU A 180 12.66 13.81 -34.63
N ALA A 181 13.79 13.12 -34.51
CA ALA A 181 15.03 13.49 -35.21
C ALA A 181 14.85 13.56 -36.74
N ARG A 182 14.01 12.69 -37.32
CA ARG A 182 13.68 12.75 -38.76
C ARG A 182 12.79 13.95 -39.10
N ALA A 183 11.84 14.30 -38.24
CA ALA A 183 10.99 15.47 -38.44
C ALA A 183 11.82 16.76 -38.33
N GLU A 184 12.68 16.86 -37.32
CA GLU A 184 13.61 17.98 -37.15
C GLU A 184 14.54 18.12 -38.36
N ALA A 185 15.14 17.03 -38.83
CA ALA A 185 15.97 17.06 -40.04
C ALA A 185 15.21 17.48 -41.30
N ARG A 186 13.90 17.19 -41.40
CA ARG A 186 13.06 17.68 -42.50
C ARG A 186 12.84 19.18 -42.40
N ILE A 187 12.51 19.68 -41.21
CA ILE A 187 12.33 21.12 -40.96
C ILE A 187 13.61 21.89 -41.29
N VAL A 188 14.76 21.41 -40.85
CA VAL A 188 16.07 22.05 -41.15
C VAL A 188 16.32 22.08 -42.66
N ARG A 189 16.10 20.96 -43.36
CA ARG A 189 16.25 20.90 -44.83
C ARG A 189 15.30 21.84 -45.57
N GLU A 190 14.07 21.98 -45.11
CA GLU A 190 13.09 22.91 -45.69
C GLU A 190 13.50 24.36 -45.46
N LYS A 191 13.98 24.70 -44.26
CA LYS A 191 14.53 26.03 -43.94
C LYS A 191 15.74 26.38 -44.82
N GLU A 192 16.72 25.48 -44.91
CA GLU A 192 17.90 25.69 -45.77
C GLU A 192 17.52 25.88 -47.25
N LYS A 193 16.53 25.11 -47.73
CA LYS A 193 16.01 25.27 -49.11
C LYS A 193 15.32 26.62 -49.28
N ALA A 194 14.51 27.04 -48.32
CA ALA A 194 13.83 28.33 -48.35
C ALA A 194 14.82 29.50 -48.29
N GLU A 195 15.85 29.42 -47.45
CA GLU A 195 16.92 30.42 -47.37
C GLU A 195 17.70 30.52 -48.68
N LYS A 196 18.11 29.38 -49.26
CA LYS A 196 18.78 29.36 -50.58
C LYS A 196 17.90 29.94 -51.69
N ALA A 197 16.61 29.61 -51.69
CA ALA A 197 15.67 30.16 -52.66
C ALA A 197 15.46 31.68 -52.46
N ALA A 198 15.39 32.15 -51.22
CA ALA A 198 15.28 33.57 -50.89
C ALA A 198 16.55 34.35 -51.30
N GLU A 199 17.74 33.76 -51.08
CA GLU A 199 19.01 34.35 -51.51
C GLU A 199 19.13 34.41 -53.04
N GLN A 200 18.71 33.36 -53.75
CA GLN A 200 18.66 33.38 -55.21
C GLN A 200 17.66 34.42 -55.73
N ALA A 201 16.49 34.53 -55.11
CA ALA A 201 15.47 35.53 -55.47
C ALA A 201 15.97 36.96 -55.22
N SER A 202 16.67 37.21 -54.10
CA SER A 202 17.25 38.52 -53.79
C SER A 202 18.34 38.91 -54.78
N ARG A 203 19.25 37.98 -55.12
CA ARG A 203 20.27 38.19 -56.17
C ARG A 203 19.63 38.49 -57.52
N ALA A 204 18.61 37.73 -57.92
CA ALA A 204 17.90 37.97 -59.17
C ALA A 204 17.18 39.33 -59.18
N ALA A 205 16.57 39.73 -58.07
CA ALA A 205 15.93 41.03 -57.92
C ALA A 205 16.96 42.17 -58.02
N ALA A 206 18.12 42.06 -57.38
CA ALA A 206 19.21 43.03 -57.46
C ALA A 206 19.78 43.17 -58.88
N CYS A 207 19.97 42.07 -59.60
CA CYS A 207 20.39 42.14 -61.01
C CYS A 207 19.35 42.86 -61.88
N ARG A 208 18.05 42.57 -61.68
CA ARG A 208 16.96 43.23 -62.41
C ARG A 208 16.88 44.73 -62.12
N THR A 209 17.06 45.16 -60.85
CA THR A 209 17.07 46.59 -60.50
C THR A 209 18.28 47.30 -61.11
N GLN A 210 19.46 46.68 -61.07
CA GLN A 210 20.67 47.23 -61.69
C GLN A 210 20.52 47.40 -63.21
N GLN A 211 19.95 46.39 -63.91
CA GLN A 211 19.65 46.49 -65.34
C GLN A 211 18.66 47.63 -65.65
N ARG A 212 17.60 47.79 -64.83
CA ARG A 212 16.64 48.90 -64.99
C ARG A 212 17.31 50.26 -64.82
N LEU A 213 18.19 50.41 -63.82
CA LEU A 213 18.96 51.65 -63.61
C LEU A 213 19.89 51.95 -64.79
N GLN A 214 20.62 50.96 -65.29
CA GLN A 214 21.49 51.13 -66.47
C GLN A 214 20.70 51.53 -67.71
N ASN A 215 19.51 50.96 -67.92
CA ASN A 215 18.65 51.33 -69.05
C ASN A 215 18.08 52.75 -68.90
N ALA A 216 17.71 53.16 -67.67
CA ALA A 216 17.24 54.52 -67.40
C ALA A 216 18.33 55.58 -67.65
N LEU A 217 19.57 55.31 -67.26
CA LEU A 217 20.72 56.20 -67.50
C LEU A 217 21.12 56.31 -68.98
N LYS A 218 20.76 55.33 -69.80
CA LYS A 218 20.98 55.36 -71.27
C LYS A 218 19.86 56.07 -72.04
N ALA A 219 18.72 56.30 -71.40
CA ALA A 219 17.54 56.93 -72.00
C ALA A 219 17.47 58.45 -71.75
N THR A 220 18.41 59.00 -70.98
CA THR A 220 18.69 60.43 -70.79
C THR A 220 19.87 60.85 -71.64
#